data_AF-A0A401Q5G6-F1
#
_entry.id   AF-A0A401Q5G6-F1
#
_cell.length_a   1.000
_cell.length_b   1.000
_cell.length_c   1.000
_cell.angle_alpha   90.00
_cell.angle_beta   90.00
_cell.angle_gamma   90.00
#
_symmetry.space_group_name_H-M   'P 1'
#
loop_
_entity.id
_entity.type
_entity.pdbx_description
1 polymer ?
#
loop_
_entity_poly.entity_id
_entity_poly.type
_entity_poly.pdbx_seq_one_letter_code
_entity_poly.pdbx_strand_id
1 'polypeptide(L)'
;RAEFKEEMLRKRYEEEVGSLAAERAKVETEEHQKLMAFNNLENERLRKIREERLQQEAEEEQEQKLEAAIHREKKREEFLKEKELEVLQLQEAVKNFITLENLDERIEEALDNPKNYNFAIDKEGRFMRRTVKQSADRNPPGTAMPSPPE
;
A
#
# COMPACT_ATOMS: atom_id res chain seq x y z
N ARG A 1 -4.92 -34.18 -81.74
CA ARG A 1 -5.17 -34.41 -80.28
C ARG A 1 -3.95 -34.99 -79.56
N ALA A 2 -3.16 -35.89 -80.17
CA ALA A 2 -1.94 -36.45 -79.55
C ALA A 2 -0.79 -35.44 -79.46
N GLU A 3 -0.50 -34.72 -80.54
CA GLU A 3 0.57 -33.70 -80.60
C GLU A 3 0.42 -32.61 -79.51
N PHE A 4 -0.81 -32.13 -79.29
CA PHE A 4 -1.10 -31.13 -78.26
C PHE A 4 -0.85 -31.64 -76.83
N LYS A 5 -1.05 -32.94 -76.57
CA LYS A 5 -0.72 -33.56 -75.28
C LYS A 5 0.78 -33.63 -75.07
N GLU A 6 1.53 -33.93 -76.13
CA GLU A 6 2.99 -34.01 -76.09
C GLU A 6 3.62 -32.63 -75.88
N GLU A 7 3.10 -31.60 -76.55
CA GLU A 7 3.52 -30.21 -76.38
C GLU A 7 3.24 -29.69 -74.96
N MET A 8 2.07 -30.03 -74.40
CA MET A 8 1.72 -29.72 -73.01
C MET A 8 2.64 -30.41 -72.00
N LEU A 9 2.98 -31.68 -72.23
CA LEU A 9 3.91 -32.42 -71.37
C LEU A 9 5.33 -31.85 -71.44
N ARG A 10 5.78 -31.44 -72.62
CA ARG A 10 7.09 -30.83 -72.83
C ARG A 10 7.19 -29.46 -72.15
N LYS A 11 6.15 -28.63 -72.26
CA LYS A 11 6.06 -27.34 -71.53
C LYS A 11 6.08 -27.52 -70.02
N ARG A 12 5.32 -28.48 -69.47
CA ARG A 12 5.39 -28.82 -68.04
C ARG A 12 6.78 -29.25 -67.61
N TYR A 13 7.45 -30.08 -68.41
CA TYR A 13 8.78 -30.56 -68.08
C TYR A 13 9.84 -29.46 -68.15
N GLU A 14 9.73 -28.53 -69.11
CA GLU A 14 10.59 -27.33 -69.18
C GLU A 14 10.31 -26.34 -68.04
N GLU A 15 9.06 -26.21 -67.59
CA GLU A 15 8.69 -25.41 -66.42
C GLU A 15 9.16 -26.02 -65.10
N GLU A 16 9.10 -27.35 -64.94
CA GLU A 16 9.47 -28.03 -63.69
C GLU A 16 10.97 -28.38 -63.60
N VAL A 17 11.59 -28.74 -64.73
CA VAL A 17 12.95 -29.35 -64.76
C VAL A 17 13.85 -28.71 -65.84
N GLY A 18 13.35 -27.73 -66.58
CA GLY A 18 14.14 -27.05 -67.61
C GLY A 18 15.30 -26.22 -67.05
N SER A 19 16.31 -25.95 -67.88
CA SER A 19 17.47 -25.12 -67.52
C SER A 19 17.08 -23.74 -66.99
N LEU A 20 16.02 -23.14 -67.56
CA LEU A 20 15.46 -21.86 -67.14
C LEU A 20 14.80 -21.92 -65.75
N ALA A 21 14.16 -23.04 -65.41
CA ALA A 21 13.56 -23.25 -64.09
C ALA A 21 14.64 -23.39 -63.01
N ALA A 22 15.71 -24.13 -63.31
CA ALA A 22 16.86 -24.28 -62.42
C ALA A 22 17.61 -22.96 -62.19
N GLU A 23 17.77 -22.11 -63.20
CA GLU A 23 18.37 -20.78 -63.05
C GLU A 23 17.50 -19.84 -62.21
N ARG A 24 16.18 -19.82 -62.43
CA ARG A 24 15.24 -19.03 -61.61
C ARG A 24 15.28 -19.45 -60.15
N ALA A 25 15.26 -20.75 -59.87
CA ALA A 25 15.37 -21.26 -58.51
C ALA A 25 16.69 -20.83 -57.83
N LYS A 26 17.81 -20.82 -58.56
CA LYS A 26 19.09 -20.31 -58.02
C LYS A 26 19.00 -18.83 -57.68
N VAL A 27 18.50 -18.00 -58.61
CA VAL A 27 18.34 -16.56 -58.38
C VAL A 27 17.44 -16.29 -57.17
N GLU A 28 16.31 -16.98 -57.06
CA GLU A 28 15.39 -16.85 -55.92
C GLU A 28 16.05 -17.24 -54.59
N THR A 29 16.85 -18.32 -54.57
CA THR A 29 17.61 -18.69 -53.36
C THR A 29 18.66 -17.66 -52.98
N GLU A 30 19.34 -17.06 -53.96
CA GLU A 30 20.33 -16.00 -53.72
C GLU A 30 19.68 -14.71 -53.20
N GLU A 31 18.54 -14.32 -53.77
CA GLU A 31 17.75 -13.18 -53.30
C GLU A 31 17.24 -13.41 -51.87
N HIS A 32 16.71 -14.60 -51.61
CA HIS A 32 16.29 -14.99 -50.26
C HIS A 32 17.45 -14.90 -49.26
N GLN A 33 18.64 -15.41 -49.62
CA GLN A 33 19.82 -15.31 -48.76
C GLN A 33 20.22 -13.85 -48.48
N LYS A 34 20.17 -12.97 -49.48
CA LYS A 34 20.46 -11.53 -49.30
C LYS A 34 19.46 -10.87 -48.36
N LEU A 35 18.17 -11.18 -48.51
CA LEU A 35 17.12 -10.66 -47.63
C LEU A 35 17.28 -11.16 -46.19
N MET A 36 17.64 -12.43 -46.00
CA MET A 36 17.90 -12.99 -44.68
C MET A 36 19.13 -12.35 -44.02
N ALA A 37 20.20 -12.11 -44.78
CA ALA A 37 21.37 -11.40 -44.29
C ALA A 37 21.04 -9.96 -43.86
N PHE A 38 20.22 -9.25 -44.65
CA PHE A 38 19.75 -7.92 -44.30
C PHE A 38 18.87 -7.93 -43.03
N ASN A 39 17.95 -8.89 -42.91
CA ASN A 39 17.12 -9.03 -41.72
C ASN A 39 17.95 -9.29 -40.46
N ASN A 40 18.96 -10.15 -40.56
CA ASN A 40 19.87 -10.43 -39.46
C ASN A 40 20.64 -9.18 -39.00
N LEU A 41 21.15 -8.38 -39.94
CA LEU A 41 21.85 -7.14 -39.62
C LEU A 41 20.93 -6.12 -38.92
N GLU A 42 19.69 -5.96 -39.38
CA GLU A 42 18.75 -5.04 -38.73
C GLU A 42 18.34 -5.57 -37.34
N ASN A 43 18.15 -6.88 -37.19
CA ASN A 43 17.87 -7.50 -35.89
C ASN A 43 19.03 -7.27 -34.90
N GLU A 44 20.27 -7.36 -35.35
CA GLU A 44 21.45 -7.05 -34.52
C GLU A 44 21.48 -5.58 -34.10
N ARG A 45 21.16 -4.66 -35.01
CA ARG A 45 21.07 -3.23 -34.72
C ARG A 45 19.99 -2.96 -33.65
N LEU A 46 18.80 -3.52 -33.84
CA LEU A 46 17.69 -3.38 -32.89
C LEU A 46 17.97 -4.06 -31.55
N ARG A 47 18.71 -5.18 -31.54
CA ARG A 47 19.11 -5.86 -30.31
C ARG A 47 19.97 -4.94 -29.43
N LYS A 48 20.95 -4.26 -30.01
CA LYS A 48 21.81 -3.31 -29.28
C LYS A 48 21.00 -2.18 -28.65
N ILE A 49 20.09 -1.58 -29.42
CA ILE A 49 19.20 -0.52 -28.91
C ILE A 49 18.31 -1.05 -27.76
N ARG A 50 17.82 -2.29 -27.87
CA ARG A 50 17.03 -2.92 -26.82
C ARG A 50 17.86 -3.17 -25.56
N GLU A 51 19.09 -3.61 -25.71
CA GLU A 51 20.02 -3.85 -24.59
C GLU A 51 20.32 -2.53 -23.85
N GLU A 52 20.61 -1.45 -24.57
CA GLU A 52 20.82 -0.11 -23.98
C GLU A 52 19.59 0.36 -23.19
N ARG A 53 18.39 0.25 -23.77
CA ARG A 53 17.15 0.61 -23.10
C ARG A 53 16.90 -0.24 -21.84
N LEU A 54 17.15 -1.55 -21.92
CA LEU A 54 16.99 -2.45 -20.77
C LEU A 54 17.97 -2.14 -19.64
N GLN A 55 19.19 -1.72 -19.97
CA GLN A 55 20.17 -1.28 -18.95
C GLN A 55 19.67 -0.03 -18.23
N GLN A 56 19.19 0.97 -18.98
CA GLN A 56 18.61 2.19 -18.39
C GLN A 56 17.39 1.88 -17.52
N GLU A 57 16.44 1.07 -18.02
CA GLU A 57 15.26 0.65 -17.26
C GLU A 57 15.65 -0.10 -15.97
N ALA A 58 16.71 -0.94 -16.01
CA ALA A 58 17.19 -1.65 -14.85
C ALA A 58 17.85 -0.73 -13.81
N GLU A 59 18.61 0.27 -14.25
CA GLU A 59 19.20 1.29 -13.37
C GLU A 59 18.11 2.11 -12.68
N GLU A 60 17.12 2.60 -13.43
CA GLU A 60 15.97 3.33 -12.88
C GLU A 60 15.16 2.48 -11.88
N GLU A 61 14.94 1.20 -12.19
CA GLU A 61 14.23 0.30 -11.29
C GLU A 61 15.03 0.05 -9.99
N GLN A 62 16.36 -0.01 -10.07
CA GLN A 62 17.22 -0.13 -8.89
C GLN A 62 17.15 1.13 -8.01
N GLU A 63 17.21 2.32 -8.61
CA GLU A 63 17.08 3.59 -7.91
C GLU A 63 15.73 3.69 -7.19
N GLN A 64 14.64 3.41 -7.91
CA GLN A 64 13.29 3.42 -7.32
C GLN A 64 13.14 2.42 -6.16
N LYS A 65 13.72 1.22 -6.27
CA LYS A 65 13.73 0.23 -5.19
C LYS A 65 14.48 0.73 -3.96
N LEU A 66 15.62 1.39 -4.16
CA LEU A 66 16.44 1.94 -3.10
C LEU A 66 15.72 3.10 -2.39
N GLU A 67 15.13 4.03 -3.14
CA GLU A 67 14.32 5.11 -2.57
C GLU A 67 13.12 4.59 -1.78
N ALA A 68 12.40 3.60 -2.33
CA ALA A 68 11.28 2.98 -1.66
C ALA A 68 11.70 2.27 -0.37
N ALA A 69 12.87 1.64 -0.33
CA ALA A 69 13.43 1.01 0.86
C ALA A 69 13.76 2.05 1.94
N ILE A 70 14.45 3.14 1.58
CA ILE A 70 14.77 4.24 2.50
C ILE A 70 13.50 4.85 3.10
N HIS A 71 12.51 5.13 2.26
CA HIS A 71 11.26 5.72 2.73
C HIS A 71 10.46 4.77 3.64
N ARG A 72 10.49 3.46 3.34
CA ARG A 72 9.90 2.44 4.22
C ARG A 72 10.60 2.39 5.57
N GLU A 73 11.92 2.46 5.58
CA GLU A 73 12.72 2.46 6.81
C GLU A 73 12.42 3.69 7.67
N LYS A 74 12.41 4.89 7.09
CA LYS A 74 12.04 6.13 7.80
C LYS A 74 10.64 6.05 8.44
N LYS A 75 9.64 5.60 7.68
CA LYS A 75 8.29 5.41 8.21
C LYS A 75 8.24 4.41 9.35
N ARG A 76 9.05 3.34 9.26
CA ARG A 76 9.14 2.34 10.32
C ARG A 76 9.79 2.93 11.58
N GLU A 77 10.84 3.72 11.43
CA GLU A 77 11.48 4.41 12.56
C GLU A 77 10.53 5.41 13.24
N GLU A 78 9.80 6.21 12.46
CA GLU A 78 8.79 7.14 12.99
C GLU A 78 7.70 6.38 13.77
N PHE A 79 7.16 5.30 13.19
CA PHE A 79 6.17 4.47 13.86
C PHE A 79 6.70 3.82 15.15
N LEU A 80 7.95 3.34 15.14
CA LEU A 80 8.58 2.79 16.34
C LEU A 80 8.72 3.84 17.43
N LYS A 81 9.16 5.06 17.10
CA LYS A 81 9.27 6.16 18.07
C LYS A 81 7.91 6.54 18.67
N GLU A 82 6.86 6.62 17.86
CA GLU A 82 5.50 6.87 18.34
C GLU A 82 5.04 5.78 19.33
N LYS A 83 5.31 4.51 19.00
CA LYS A 83 4.96 3.39 19.88
C LYS A 83 5.79 3.35 21.16
N GLU A 84 7.06 3.72 21.10
CA GLU A 84 7.90 3.88 22.30
C GLU A 84 7.32 4.94 23.24
N LEU A 85 6.90 6.09 22.70
CA LEU A 85 6.25 7.13 23.50
C LEU A 85 4.93 6.66 24.11
N GLU A 86 4.11 5.94 23.36
CA GLU A 86 2.86 5.35 23.87
C GLU A 86 3.14 4.36 25.02
N VAL A 87 4.15 3.52 24.88
CA VAL A 87 4.56 2.58 25.94
C VAL A 87 5.04 3.33 27.18
N LEU A 88 5.82 4.39 27.04
CA LEU A 88 6.27 5.22 28.19
C LEU A 88 5.08 5.88 28.90
N GLN A 89 4.12 6.44 28.16
CA GLN A 89 2.90 7.01 28.73
C GLN A 89 2.09 5.96 29.49
N LEU A 90 1.98 4.74 28.95
CA LEU A 90 1.31 3.64 29.64
C LEU A 90 2.06 3.21 30.89
N GLN A 91 3.40 3.16 30.87
CA GLN A 91 4.20 2.87 32.07
C GLN A 91 3.97 3.89 33.18
N GLU A 92 3.83 5.18 32.84
CA GLU A 92 3.48 6.21 33.80
C GLU A 92 2.04 6.06 34.31
N ALA A 93 1.09 5.76 33.42
CA ALA A 93 -0.31 5.55 33.79
C ALA A 93 -0.52 4.33 34.70
N VAL A 94 0.22 3.24 34.47
CA VAL A 94 0.15 2.02 35.28
C VAL A 94 0.53 2.27 36.73
N LYS A 95 1.44 3.22 37.02
CA LYS A 95 1.77 3.60 38.41
C LYS A 95 0.55 4.12 39.18
N ASN A 96 -0.44 4.66 38.47
CA ASN A 96 -1.67 5.17 39.07
C ASN A 96 -2.78 4.11 39.19
N PHE A 97 -2.56 2.88 38.70
CA PHE A 97 -3.55 1.80 38.78
C PHE A 97 -3.69 1.28 40.21
N ILE A 98 -4.90 0.80 40.50
CA ILE A 98 -5.25 0.24 41.80
C ILE A 98 -4.72 -1.19 41.85
N THR A 99 -3.81 -1.46 42.78
CA THR A 99 -3.32 -2.80 43.12
C THR A 99 -4.03 -3.29 44.39
N LEU A 100 -3.90 -4.59 44.70
CA LEU A 100 -4.50 -5.17 45.92
C LEU A 100 -3.98 -4.51 47.20
N GLU A 101 -2.74 -4.01 47.18
CA GLU A 101 -2.08 -3.35 48.32
C GLU A 101 -2.59 -1.91 48.53
N ASN A 102 -2.88 -1.18 47.44
CA ASN A 102 -3.32 0.22 47.50
C ASN A 102 -4.85 0.37 47.41
N LEU A 103 -5.60 -0.72 47.60
CA LEU A 103 -7.04 -0.76 47.38
C LEU A 103 -7.79 0.11 48.40
N ASP A 104 -7.55 -0.12 49.69
CA ASP A 104 -8.29 0.55 50.77
C ASP A 104 -8.01 2.07 50.79
N GLU A 105 -6.75 2.47 50.61
CA GLU A 105 -6.36 3.88 50.53
C GLU A 105 -7.04 4.62 49.35
N ARG A 106 -7.13 3.97 48.19
CA ARG A 106 -7.79 4.55 47.01
C ARG A 106 -9.32 4.62 47.15
N ILE A 107 -9.93 3.74 47.94
CA ILE A 107 -11.36 3.79 48.25
C ILE A 107 -11.66 5.02 49.12
N GLU A 108 -10.87 5.25 50.17
CA GLU A 108 -11.03 6.43 51.05
C GLU A 108 -10.82 7.74 50.26
N GLU A 109 -9.75 7.84 49.46
CA GLU A 109 -9.47 9.03 48.65
C GLU A 109 -10.61 9.33 47.64
N ALA A 110 -11.21 8.29 47.06
CA ALA A 110 -12.32 8.44 46.12
C ALA A 110 -13.63 8.89 46.79
N LEU A 111 -13.86 8.50 48.06
CA LEU A 111 -15.01 8.95 48.84
C LEU A 111 -14.86 10.42 49.26
N ASP A 112 -13.64 10.82 49.63
CA ASP A 112 -13.34 12.20 50.05
C ASP A 112 -13.32 13.20 48.88
N ASN A 113 -13.00 12.74 47.67
CA ASN A 113 -12.89 13.60 46.49
C ASN A 113 -13.82 13.18 45.33
N PRO A 114 -15.12 13.54 45.40
CA PRO A 114 -16.08 13.22 44.36
C PRO A 114 -15.79 14.01 43.07
N LYS A 115 -15.39 13.31 42.00
CA LYS A 115 -15.13 13.90 40.69
C LYS A 115 -16.43 14.09 39.89
N ASN A 116 -16.69 15.33 39.47
CA ASN A 116 -17.85 15.66 38.62
C ASN A 116 -17.41 15.86 37.16
N TYR A 117 -17.88 14.98 36.27
CA TYR A 117 -17.63 15.05 34.83
C TYR A 117 -18.73 15.81 34.05
N ASN A 118 -19.72 16.40 34.74
CA ASN A 118 -20.79 17.15 34.09
C ASN A 118 -20.27 18.47 33.52
N PHE A 119 -20.29 18.59 32.19
CA PHE A 119 -20.02 19.82 31.46
C PHE A 119 -21.17 20.12 30.48
N ALA A 120 -21.41 21.40 30.22
CA ALA A 120 -22.31 21.85 29.16
C ALA A 120 -21.49 22.37 27.97
N ILE A 121 -22.04 22.25 26.77
CA ILE A 121 -21.45 22.79 25.54
C ILE A 121 -22.44 23.78 24.92
N ASP A 122 -21.97 24.97 24.59
CA ASP A 122 -22.76 25.99 23.87
C ASP A 122 -22.83 25.73 22.37
N LYS A 123 -23.71 26.44 21.65
CA LYS A 123 -23.81 26.34 20.17
C LYS A 123 -22.52 26.74 19.45
N GLU A 124 -21.65 27.51 20.10
CA GLU A 124 -20.32 27.88 19.59
C GLU A 124 -19.20 26.91 20.01
N GLY A 125 -19.54 25.76 20.62
CA GLY A 125 -18.58 24.72 20.98
C GLY A 125 -17.73 25.02 22.23
N ARG A 126 -18.10 26.01 23.03
CA ARG A 126 -17.41 26.35 24.29
C ARG A 126 -17.84 25.43 25.42
N PHE A 127 -16.88 24.91 26.18
CA PHE A 127 -17.13 24.06 27.35
C PHE A 127 -17.37 24.91 28.60
N MET A 128 -18.56 24.78 29.21
CA MET A 128 -18.85 25.33 30.53
C MET A 128 -18.88 24.20 31.57
N ARG A 129 -17.88 24.18 32.47
CA ARG A 129 -17.84 23.24 33.61
C ARG A 129 -18.45 23.91 34.83
N ARG A 130 -19.41 23.24 35.49
CA ARG A 130 -19.96 23.70 36.76
C ARG A 130 -19.05 23.22 37.89
N THR A 131 -18.23 24.11 38.47
CA THR A 131 -17.52 23.84 39.73
C THR A 131 -18.50 23.91 40.88
N VAL A 132 -19.18 22.79 41.15
CA VAL A 132 -19.98 22.67 42.37
C VAL A 132 -19.00 22.47 43.53
N LYS A 133 -18.78 23.51 44.35
CA LYS A 133 -18.38 23.28 45.75
C LYS A 133 -19.57 22.58 46.39
N GLN A 134 -19.43 21.30 46.74
CA GLN A 134 -20.46 20.61 47.52
C GLN A 134 -20.63 21.37 48.84
N SER A 135 -21.78 22.04 48.99
CA SER A 135 -22.25 22.54 50.26
C SER A 135 -22.64 21.35 51.12
N ALA A 136 -21.96 21.20 52.25
CA ALA A 136 -22.33 20.29 53.33
C ALA A 136 -23.82 20.41 53.69
N ASP A 137 -24.41 19.25 53.99
CA ASP A 137 -25.61 19.03 54.80
C ASP A 137 -26.81 19.98 54.61
N ARG A 138 -27.80 19.50 53.86
CA ARG A 138 -29.20 19.83 54.14
C ARG A 138 -30.00 18.55 54.36
N ASN A 139 -29.78 17.90 55.50
CA ASN A 139 -30.83 17.10 56.12
C ASN A 139 -31.80 18.07 56.82
N PRO A 140 -33.12 18.05 56.53
CA PRO A 140 -34.08 18.87 57.25
C PRO A 140 -34.24 18.34 58.69
N PRO A 141 -34.27 19.20 59.73
CA PRO A 141 -34.51 18.74 61.10
C PRO A 141 -35.94 18.20 61.23
N GLY A 142 -36.05 17.09 61.94
CA GLY A 142 -37.29 16.37 62.19
C GLY A 142 -38.44 17.25 62.65
N THR A 143 -39.62 17.02 62.07
CA THR A 143 -40.89 17.60 62.47
C THR A 143 -41.20 17.17 63.91
N ALA A 144 -40.97 18.06 64.87
CA ALA A 144 -41.45 17.89 66.24
C ALA A 144 -42.99 17.99 66.24
N MET A 145 -43.64 16.88 66.57
CA MET A 145 -45.08 16.82 66.87
C MET A 145 -45.34 17.56 68.20
N PRO A 146 -46.29 18.50 68.29
CA PRO A 146 -46.67 19.08 69.57
C PRO A 146 -47.54 18.09 70.35
N SER A 147 -47.15 17.82 71.59
CA SER A 147 -47.95 17.11 72.59
C SER A 147 -49.26 17.87 72.90
N PRO A 148 -50.40 17.18 73.08
CA PRO A 148 -51.68 17.84 73.42
C PRO A 148 -51.68 18.33 74.86
N PRO A 149 -52.32 19.48 75.16
CA PRO A 149 -52.56 19.88 76.55
C PRO A 149 -53.70 19.06 77.17
N GLU A 150 -53.63 18.94 78.50
CA GLU A 150 -54.59 18.26 79.40
C GLU A 150 -56.06 18.68 79.21
#